data_AF-A0A7Y0DCA0-F1
#
_entry.id   AF-A0A7Y0DCA0-F1
#
_cell.length_a   1.000
_cell.length_b   1.000
_cell.length_c   1.000
_cell.angle_alpha   90.00
_cell.angle_beta   90.00
_cell.angle_gamma   90.00
#
_symmetry.space_group_name_H-M   'P 1'
#
loop_
_entity.id
_entity.type
_entity.pdbx_description
1 polymer ?
#
loop_
_entity_poly.entity_id
_entity_poly.type
_entity_poly.pdbx_seq_one_letter_code
_entity_poly.pdbx_strand_id
1 'polypeptide(L)'
;MEQQEPASTAAAPATLVATRRRLHGIGECLMAGPQRRAGGRFTLRVTPGGFATTGAPALRLDGTDLVVDEGRRVAIAGTFAELADALGVDCGPPPDPYPDGSEVAPADDTSLDPTAARRIADWFLKADAALRVMAPRQTPILWPEHFDVAILLDDISYGASPGDGFHATPS
;
A
#
# COMPACT_ATOMS: atom_id res chain seq x y z
N MET A 1 15.13 42.84 -3.50
CA MET A 1 13.92 42.09 -3.12
C MET A 1 13.64 41.13 -4.26
N GLU A 2 14.43 40.05 -4.31
CA GLU A 2 14.20 38.96 -5.25
C GLU A 2 13.36 37.92 -4.51
N GLN A 3 12.19 37.65 -5.08
CA GLN A 3 11.23 36.71 -4.54
C GLN A 3 11.74 35.31 -4.84
N GLN A 4 11.92 34.52 -3.79
CA GLN A 4 12.26 33.12 -3.88
C GLN A 4 10.96 32.33 -4.05
N GLU A 5 10.71 31.82 -5.25
CA GLU A 5 9.63 30.85 -5.50
C GLU A 5 9.87 29.57 -4.66
N PRO A 6 8.82 28.95 -4.07
CA PRO A 6 9.00 27.73 -3.31
C PRO A 6 9.38 26.59 -4.26
N ALA A 7 10.57 26.03 -4.07
CA ALA A 7 11.00 24.83 -4.77
C ALA A 7 10.03 23.67 -4.48
N SER A 8 9.48 23.09 -5.56
CA SER A 8 8.68 21.85 -5.53
C SER A 8 9.43 20.77 -4.72
N THR A 9 8.93 20.47 -3.51
CA THR A 9 9.65 19.61 -2.57
C THR A 9 9.31 18.14 -2.86
N ALA A 10 9.86 17.62 -3.96
CA ALA A 10 9.82 16.19 -4.21
C ALA A 10 10.53 15.45 -3.06
N ALA A 11 9.88 14.43 -2.48
CA ALA A 11 10.50 13.61 -1.45
C ALA A 11 11.81 12.99 -1.95
N ALA A 12 12.84 12.98 -1.10
CA ALA A 12 14.13 12.40 -1.43
C ALA A 12 13.99 10.89 -1.75
N PRO A 13 14.84 10.32 -2.62
CA PRO A 13 14.73 8.90 -3.01
C PRO A 13 14.73 7.92 -1.83
N ALA A 14 15.57 8.16 -0.82
CA ALA A 14 15.61 7.33 0.38
C ALA A 14 14.29 7.38 1.18
N THR A 15 13.67 8.57 1.29
CA THR A 15 12.38 8.76 1.94
C THR A 15 11.27 8.03 1.20
N LEU A 16 11.31 8.05 -0.14
CA LEU A 16 10.35 7.31 -0.97
C LEU A 16 10.48 5.80 -0.76
N VAL A 17 11.71 5.27 -0.76
CA VAL A 17 11.97 3.83 -0.52
C VAL A 17 11.53 3.41 0.88
N ALA A 18 11.87 4.18 1.91
CA ALA A 18 11.46 3.88 3.28
C ALA A 18 9.93 3.89 3.43
N THR A 19 9.26 4.91 2.89
CA THR A 19 7.79 5.01 2.92
C THR A 19 7.14 3.86 2.15
N ARG A 20 7.68 3.49 0.98
CA ARG A 20 7.20 2.34 0.19
C ARG A 20 7.29 1.04 0.97
N ARG A 21 8.42 0.76 1.63
CA ARG A 21 8.60 -0.46 2.44
C ARG A 21 7.59 -0.55 3.59
N ARG A 22 7.35 0.57 4.28
CA ARG A 22 6.35 0.63 5.37
C ARG A 22 4.94 0.44 4.85
N LEU A 23 4.59 1.08 3.72
CA LEU A 23 3.30 0.88 3.08
C LEU A 23 3.10 -0.57 2.60
N HIS A 24 4.15 -1.21 2.08
CA HIS A 24 4.15 -2.62 1.74
C HIS A 24 3.82 -3.47 2.97
N GLY A 25 4.56 -3.28 4.08
CA GLY A 25 4.27 -3.97 5.34
C GLY A 25 2.86 -3.73 5.87
N ILE A 26 2.33 -2.51 5.76
CA ILE A 26 0.95 -2.20 6.18
C ILE A 26 -0.06 -2.97 5.31
N GLY A 27 0.12 -2.95 3.99
CA GLY A 27 -0.73 -3.68 3.06
C GLY A 27 -0.70 -5.18 3.27
N GLU A 28 0.48 -5.75 3.45
CA GLU A 28 0.64 -7.19 3.60
C GLU A 28 0.25 -7.67 5.01
N CYS A 29 0.88 -7.12 6.05
CA CYS A 29 0.80 -7.66 7.42
C CYS A 29 -0.38 -7.14 8.24
N LEU A 30 -0.89 -5.94 7.95
CA LEU A 30 -2.00 -5.34 8.72
C LEU A 30 -3.33 -5.35 7.96
N MET A 31 -3.33 -5.64 6.65
CA MET A 31 -4.54 -5.66 5.84
C MET A 31 -4.77 -7.02 5.18
N ALA A 32 -3.89 -7.44 4.28
CA ALA A 32 -4.07 -8.69 3.52
C ALA A 32 -4.02 -9.95 4.40
N GLY A 33 -3.06 -10.02 5.32
CA GLY A 33 -2.94 -11.11 6.28
C GLY A 33 -4.19 -11.28 7.16
N PRO A 34 -4.63 -10.23 7.89
CA PRO A 34 -5.89 -10.26 8.64
C PRO A 34 -7.09 -10.63 7.78
N GLN A 35 -7.17 -10.07 6.57
CA GLN A 35 -8.26 -10.37 5.64
C GLN A 35 -8.30 -11.85 5.23
N ARG A 36 -7.12 -12.44 4.98
CA ARG A 36 -6.99 -13.86 4.66
C ARG A 36 -7.36 -14.74 5.85
N ARG A 37 -6.93 -14.38 7.08
CA ARG A 37 -7.30 -15.10 8.32
C ARG A 37 -8.81 -15.04 8.59
N ALA A 38 -9.48 -13.95 8.21
CA ALA A 38 -10.93 -13.82 8.29
C ALA A 38 -11.70 -14.61 7.20
N GLY A 39 -11.01 -15.41 6.37
CA GLY A 39 -11.63 -16.21 5.31
C GLY A 39 -11.81 -15.47 3.97
N GLY A 40 -11.25 -14.27 3.84
CA GLY A 40 -11.28 -13.49 2.61
C GLY A 40 -10.24 -13.90 1.57
N ARG A 41 -10.26 -13.19 0.43
CA ARG A 41 -9.10 -13.13 -0.48
C ARG A 41 -7.96 -12.39 0.25
N PHE A 42 -6.74 -12.44 -0.26
CA PHE A 42 -5.65 -11.60 0.26
C PHE A 42 -5.45 -10.32 -0.56
N THR A 43 -6.07 -10.23 -1.75
CA THR A 43 -5.92 -9.07 -2.65
C THR A 43 -6.50 -7.79 -2.06
N LEU A 44 -5.82 -6.68 -2.35
CA LEU A 44 -6.24 -5.33 -2.01
C LEU A 44 -6.75 -4.60 -3.27
N ARG A 45 -7.46 -3.49 -3.07
CA ARG A 45 -7.86 -2.59 -4.15
C ARG A 45 -7.22 -1.22 -3.98
N VAL A 46 -6.93 -0.55 -5.08
CA VAL A 46 -6.52 0.86 -5.07
C VAL A 46 -7.73 1.74 -4.71
N THR A 47 -7.51 2.78 -3.92
CA THR A 47 -8.52 3.79 -3.57
C THR A 47 -7.89 5.18 -3.61
N PRO A 48 -8.69 6.26 -3.76
CA PRO A 48 -8.17 7.62 -3.54
C PRO A 48 -7.45 7.70 -2.18
N GLY A 49 -6.22 8.20 -2.18
CA GLY A 49 -5.39 8.33 -0.98
C GLY A 49 -4.63 7.06 -0.56
N GLY A 50 -4.75 5.93 -1.28
CA GLY A 50 -4.01 4.71 -0.95
C GLY A 50 -4.62 3.42 -1.51
N PHE A 51 -4.94 2.49 -0.62
CA PHE A 51 -5.51 1.18 -0.93
C PHE A 51 -6.37 0.66 0.22
N ALA A 52 -7.18 -0.36 -0.05
CA ALA A 52 -8.14 -0.92 0.91
C ALA A 52 -8.25 -2.45 0.82
N THR A 53 -8.66 -3.08 1.92
CA THR A 53 -9.09 -4.47 1.95
C THR A 53 -10.33 -4.65 1.08
N THR A 54 -10.42 -5.77 0.35
CA THR A 54 -11.59 -6.18 -0.44
C THR A 54 -12.64 -6.96 0.35
N GLY A 55 -12.36 -7.28 1.62
CA GLY A 55 -13.27 -7.93 2.56
C GLY A 55 -13.05 -7.47 4.00
N ALA A 56 -13.45 -8.30 4.97
CA ALA A 56 -13.22 -8.04 6.39
C ALA A 56 -11.78 -8.37 6.79
N PRO A 57 -11.14 -7.61 7.71
CA PRO A 57 -11.63 -6.36 8.29
C PRO A 57 -11.66 -5.23 7.26
N ALA A 58 -12.67 -4.35 7.31
CA ALA A 58 -12.80 -3.25 6.36
C ALA A 58 -11.84 -2.11 6.74
N LEU A 59 -10.68 -2.11 6.11
CA LEU A 59 -9.59 -1.18 6.34
C LEU A 59 -9.29 -0.42 5.04
N ARG A 60 -9.05 0.88 5.14
CA ARG A 60 -8.65 1.74 4.02
C ARG A 60 -7.55 2.70 4.45
N LEU A 61 -6.44 2.71 3.71
CA LEU A 61 -5.43 3.75 3.81
C LEU A 61 -5.96 5.06 3.23
N ASP A 62 -5.77 6.15 3.97
CA ASP A 62 -6.14 7.50 3.58
C ASP A 62 -5.02 8.46 3.98
N GLY A 63 -4.04 8.59 3.09
CA GLY A 63 -2.82 9.37 3.35
C GLY A 63 -1.94 8.71 4.42
N THR A 64 -1.98 9.25 5.64
CA THR A 64 -1.21 8.76 6.79
C THR A 64 -2.11 8.22 7.91
N ASP A 65 -3.38 7.94 7.59
CA ASP A 65 -4.34 7.30 8.49
C ASP A 65 -4.81 5.97 7.91
N LEU A 66 -5.25 5.07 8.78
CA LEU A 66 -6.10 3.93 8.43
C LEU A 66 -7.54 4.20 8.90
N VAL A 67 -8.48 4.04 7.99
CA VAL A 67 -9.92 4.11 8.26
C VAL A 67 -10.45 2.70 8.45
N VAL A 68 -11.09 2.45 9.59
CA VAL A 68 -11.72 1.18 9.99
C VAL A 68 -13.24 1.33 9.92
N ASP A 69 -13.89 0.39 9.22
CA ASP A 69 -15.35 0.33 9.03
C ASP A 69 -15.96 1.69 8.63
N GLU A 70 -15.25 2.46 7.81
CA GLU A 70 -15.59 3.79 7.29
C GLU A 70 -15.75 4.93 8.32
N GLY A 71 -15.79 4.62 9.63
CA GLY A 71 -16.09 5.60 10.67
C GLY A 71 -14.95 5.93 11.63
N ARG A 72 -13.99 5.03 11.83
CA ARG A 72 -12.89 5.22 12.81
C ARG A 72 -11.58 5.46 12.09
N ARG A 73 -10.91 6.57 12.38
CA ARG A 73 -9.56 6.86 11.86
C ARG A 73 -8.51 6.56 12.91
N VAL A 74 -7.47 5.85 12.51
CA VAL A 74 -6.29 5.52 13.32
C VAL A 74 -5.08 6.12 12.62
N ALA A 75 -4.39 7.04 13.29
CA ALA A 75 -3.16 7.61 12.76
C ALA A 75 -2.07 6.53 12.67
N ILE A 76 -1.33 6.50 11.56
CA ILE A 76 -0.21 5.58 11.40
C ILE A 76 0.99 6.14 12.17
N ALA A 77 1.29 5.51 13.31
CA ALA A 77 2.40 5.87 14.17
C ALA A 77 2.81 4.68 15.06
N GLY A 78 4.02 4.74 15.59
CA GLY A 78 4.58 3.69 16.44
C GLY A 78 5.00 2.46 15.63
N THR A 79 5.02 1.32 16.30
CA THR A 79 5.43 0.04 15.72
C THR A 79 4.29 -0.70 15.02
N PHE A 80 4.63 -1.69 14.19
CA PHE A 80 3.65 -2.57 13.57
C PHE A 80 2.75 -3.27 14.58
N ALA A 81 3.30 -3.71 15.73
CA ALA A 81 2.54 -4.32 16.82
C ALA A 81 1.54 -3.33 17.43
N GLU A 82 1.98 -2.11 17.78
CA GLU A 82 1.11 -1.09 18.36
C GLU A 82 0.00 -0.67 17.40
N LEU A 83 0.31 -0.55 16.10
CA LEU A 83 -0.68 -0.23 15.08
C LEU A 83 -1.68 -1.38 14.90
N ALA A 84 -1.23 -2.64 14.93
CA ALA A 84 -2.10 -3.81 14.86
C ALA A 84 -3.08 -3.85 16.05
N ASP A 85 -2.58 -3.60 17.26
CA ASP A 85 -3.40 -3.50 18.47
C ASP A 85 -4.44 -2.37 18.35
N ALA A 86 -4.02 -1.19 17.86
CA ALA A 86 -4.92 -0.07 17.63
C ALA A 86 -6.00 -0.36 16.58
N LEU A 87 -5.71 -1.20 15.58
CA LEU A 87 -6.64 -1.64 14.56
C LEU A 87 -7.54 -2.79 15.03
N GLY A 88 -7.12 -3.55 16.05
CA GLY A 88 -7.80 -4.75 16.51
C GLY A 88 -7.59 -5.94 15.58
N VAL A 89 -6.41 -6.06 14.97
CA VAL A 89 -6.06 -7.14 14.03
C VAL A 89 -4.77 -7.84 14.47
N ASP A 90 -4.63 -9.11 14.11
CA ASP A 90 -3.34 -9.81 14.30
C ASP A 90 -2.35 -9.35 13.23
N CYS A 91 -1.17 -8.87 13.60
CA CYS A 91 -0.12 -8.54 12.63
C CYS A 91 0.50 -9.80 12.02
N GLY A 92 0.67 -9.83 10.70
CA GLY A 92 1.47 -10.82 10.01
C GLY A 92 0.94 -11.13 8.62
N PRO A 93 1.81 -11.61 7.71
CA PRO A 93 1.46 -11.84 6.31
C PRO A 93 0.36 -12.90 6.16
N PRO A 94 -0.21 -13.05 4.95
CA PRO A 94 -1.02 -14.21 4.61
C PRO A 94 -0.26 -15.54 4.91
N PRO A 95 -0.95 -16.59 5.40
CA PRO A 95 -0.32 -17.86 5.79
C PRO A 95 0.28 -18.68 4.64
N ASP A 96 0.02 -18.30 3.39
CA ASP A 96 0.62 -18.90 2.19
C ASP A 96 1.66 -17.91 1.60
N PRO A 97 2.75 -17.52 2.30
CA PRO A 97 3.62 -16.45 1.84
C PRO A 97 4.35 -16.87 0.57
N TYR A 98 4.16 -16.12 -0.52
CA TYR A 98 5.10 -16.18 -1.63
C TYR A 98 6.48 -15.67 -1.18
N PRO A 99 7.57 -16.17 -1.79
CA PRO A 99 8.87 -15.54 -1.64
C PRO A 99 8.76 -14.08 -2.13
N ASP A 100 9.35 -13.14 -1.37
CA ASP A 100 9.39 -11.68 -1.60
C ASP A 100 8.36 -10.79 -0.86
N GLY A 101 7.80 -11.25 0.25
CA GLY A 101 6.99 -10.40 1.13
C GLY A 101 7.73 -9.17 1.70
N SER A 102 7.04 -8.35 2.49
CA SER A 102 7.56 -7.09 3.04
C SER A 102 8.69 -7.24 4.07
N GLU A 103 8.85 -8.45 4.62
CA GLU A 103 9.84 -8.79 5.66
C GLU A 103 9.79 -7.93 6.93
N VAL A 104 8.68 -7.21 7.17
CA VAL A 104 8.54 -6.35 8.35
C VAL A 104 8.41 -7.16 9.63
N ALA A 105 9.12 -6.73 10.67
CA ALA A 105 9.00 -7.26 12.01
C ALA A 105 7.95 -6.47 12.82
N PRO A 106 7.31 -7.08 13.83
CA PRO A 106 6.34 -6.37 14.69
C PRO A 106 6.90 -5.13 15.40
N ALA A 107 8.21 -5.08 15.64
CA ALA A 107 8.89 -3.96 16.29
C ALA A 107 9.31 -2.84 15.32
N ASP A 108 9.12 -3.01 14.02
CA ASP A 108 9.52 -2.01 13.02
C ASP A 108 8.61 -0.79 13.06
N ASP A 109 9.17 0.36 12.72
CA ASP A 109 8.48 1.66 12.68
C ASP A 109 7.54 1.78 11.48
N THR A 110 6.34 2.29 11.73
CA THR A 110 5.28 2.47 10.72
C THR A 110 5.21 3.88 10.13
N SER A 111 6.00 4.84 10.64
CA SER A 111 5.88 6.26 10.28
C SER A 111 5.99 6.51 8.78
N LEU A 112 5.08 7.30 8.23
CA LEU A 112 5.07 7.62 6.79
C LEU A 112 5.46 9.08 6.56
N ASP A 113 6.31 9.32 5.56
CA ASP A 113 6.45 10.68 5.03
C ASP A 113 5.19 11.04 4.22
N PRO A 114 4.44 12.10 4.57
CA PRO A 114 3.17 12.41 3.90
C PRO A 114 3.32 12.70 2.41
N THR A 115 4.44 13.29 1.99
CA THR A 115 4.70 13.65 0.60
C THR A 115 5.00 12.40 -0.23
N ALA A 116 5.84 11.50 0.28
CA ALA A 116 6.14 10.22 -0.34
C ALA A 116 4.90 9.31 -0.39
N ALA A 117 4.12 9.24 0.70
CA ALA A 117 2.90 8.44 0.76
C ALA A 117 1.88 8.89 -0.29
N ARG A 118 1.66 10.21 -0.42
CA ARG A 118 0.81 10.78 -1.47
C ARG A 118 1.32 10.43 -2.87
N ARG A 119 2.62 10.55 -3.11
CA ARG A 119 3.22 10.23 -4.42
C ARG A 119 3.02 8.77 -4.81
N ILE A 120 3.15 7.84 -3.87
CA ILE A 120 2.92 6.40 -4.08
C ILE A 120 1.43 6.14 -4.35
N ALA A 121 0.53 6.73 -3.56
CA ALA A 121 -0.91 6.61 -3.77
C ALA A 121 -1.35 7.15 -5.14
N ASP A 122 -0.84 8.31 -5.54
CA ASP A 122 -1.11 8.91 -6.86
C ASP A 122 -0.60 8.02 -8.00
N TRP A 123 0.52 7.33 -7.80
CA TRP A 123 1.02 6.36 -8.77
C TRP A 123 0.10 5.16 -8.91
N PHE A 124 -0.34 4.57 -7.80
CA PHE A 124 -1.28 3.46 -7.83
C PHE A 124 -2.59 3.82 -8.53
N LEU A 125 -3.11 5.03 -8.31
CA LEU A 125 -4.31 5.51 -9.01
C LEU A 125 -4.09 5.60 -10.52
N LYS A 126 -2.93 6.10 -10.96
CA LYS A 126 -2.59 6.17 -12.39
C LYS A 126 -2.44 4.79 -13.01
N ALA A 127 -1.78 3.87 -12.31
CA ALA A 127 -1.62 2.48 -12.73
C ALA A 127 -2.98 1.77 -12.86
N ASP A 128 -3.83 1.85 -11.85
CA ASP A 128 -5.19 1.29 -11.87
C ASP A 128 -6.00 1.85 -13.06
N ALA A 129 -5.97 3.17 -13.26
CA ALA A 129 -6.67 3.82 -14.37
C ALA A 129 -6.16 3.33 -15.74
N ALA A 130 -4.84 3.24 -15.92
CA ALA A 130 -4.23 2.76 -17.17
C ALA A 130 -4.61 1.31 -17.48
N LEU A 131 -4.60 0.43 -16.47
CA LEU A 131 -5.00 -0.98 -16.63
C LEU A 131 -6.49 -1.11 -16.97
N ARG A 132 -7.36 -0.27 -16.38
CA ARG A 132 -8.80 -0.24 -16.74
C ARG A 132 -9.04 0.23 -18.16
N VAL A 133 -8.24 1.16 -18.68
CA VAL A 133 -8.31 1.59 -20.09
C VAL A 133 -7.86 0.46 -21.01
N MET A 134 -6.76 -0.21 -20.67
CA MET A 134 -6.17 -1.30 -21.46
C MET A 134 -7.08 -2.53 -21.51
N ALA A 135 -7.65 -2.93 -20.37
CA ALA A 135 -8.47 -4.13 -20.23
C ALA A 135 -9.75 -3.83 -19.42
N PRO A 136 -10.77 -3.21 -20.04
CA PRO A 136 -11.97 -2.73 -19.32
C PRO A 136 -12.80 -3.81 -18.63
N ARG A 137 -12.62 -5.07 -19.02
CA ARG A 137 -13.32 -6.22 -18.42
C ARG A 137 -12.59 -6.81 -17.21
N GLN A 138 -11.33 -6.42 -16.99
CA GLN A 138 -10.55 -6.86 -15.84
C GLN A 138 -10.62 -5.84 -14.71
N THR A 139 -10.54 -6.35 -13.48
CA THR A 139 -10.46 -5.52 -12.28
C THR A 139 -9.01 -5.53 -11.78
N PRO A 140 -8.30 -4.40 -11.81
CA PRO A 140 -6.98 -4.30 -11.20
C PRO A 140 -7.04 -4.60 -9.71
N ILE A 141 -6.01 -5.28 -9.23
CA ILE A 141 -5.78 -5.57 -7.82
C ILE A 141 -4.39 -5.10 -7.43
N LEU A 142 -4.24 -4.71 -6.17
CA LEU A 142 -2.93 -4.52 -5.56
C LEU A 142 -2.52 -5.84 -4.92
N TRP A 143 -1.43 -6.43 -5.42
CA TRP A 143 -0.86 -7.64 -4.86
C TRP A 143 -0.11 -7.29 -3.58
N PRO A 144 -0.48 -7.86 -2.42
CA PRO A 144 0.14 -7.49 -1.16
C PRO A 144 1.61 -7.88 -1.08
N GLU A 145 1.99 -9.02 -1.67
CA GLU A 145 3.35 -9.59 -1.58
C GLU A 145 4.35 -8.85 -2.48
N HIS A 146 3.92 -8.39 -3.65
CA HIS A 146 4.77 -7.64 -4.58
C HIS A 146 4.61 -6.12 -4.44
N PHE A 147 3.54 -5.69 -3.80
CA PHE A 147 3.15 -4.29 -3.64
C PHE A 147 3.02 -3.54 -4.98
N ASP A 148 2.51 -4.22 -6.00
CA ASP A 148 2.26 -3.70 -7.34
C ASP A 148 0.78 -3.82 -7.74
N VAL A 149 0.36 -2.95 -8.65
CA VAL A 149 -1.01 -2.99 -9.20
C VAL A 149 -0.97 -3.77 -10.49
N ALA A 150 -1.78 -4.81 -10.59
CA ALA A 150 -1.80 -5.66 -11.78
C ALA A 150 -3.20 -6.17 -12.15
N ILE A 151 -3.30 -6.64 -13.38
CA ILE A 151 -4.39 -7.45 -13.92
C ILE A 151 -3.81 -8.75 -14.49
N LEU A 152 -4.63 -9.79 -14.54
CA LEU A 152 -4.35 -10.98 -15.34
C LEU A 152 -5.18 -10.90 -16.62
N LEU A 153 -4.54 -10.90 -17.78
CA LEU A 153 -5.21 -10.89 -19.09
C LEU A 153 -4.62 -12.02 -19.94
N ASP A 154 -5.48 -12.95 -20.34
CA ASP A 154 -5.11 -14.12 -21.16
C ASP A 154 -3.89 -14.88 -20.57
N ASP A 155 -3.93 -15.15 -19.26
CA ASP A 155 -2.88 -15.80 -18.47
C ASP A 155 -1.53 -15.05 -18.40
N ILE A 156 -1.50 -13.78 -18.83
CA ILE A 156 -0.35 -12.89 -18.72
C ILE A 156 -0.63 -11.82 -17.66
N SER A 157 0.33 -11.62 -16.74
CA SER A 157 0.25 -10.55 -15.75
C SER A 157 0.74 -9.24 -16.35
N TYR A 158 -0.10 -8.20 -16.29
CA TYR A 158 0.26 -6.83 -16.64
C TYR A 158 0.14 -5.96 -15.40
N GLY A 159 1.22 -5.29 -15.01
CA GLY A 159 1.24 -4.49 -13.80
C GLY A 159 2.18 -3.29 -13.87
N ALA A 160 2.09 -2.47 -12.84
CA ALA A 160 2.94 -1.31 -12.61
C ALA A 160 3.36 -1.27 -11.14
N SER A 161 4.65 -1.05 -10.92
CA SER A 161 5.26 -1.02 -9.59
C SER A 161 5.50 0.44 -9.16
N PRO A 162 5.30 0.80 -7.89
CA PRO A 162 5.72 2.10 -7.35
C PRO A 162 7.25 2.21 -7.22
N GLY A 163 7.98 1.18 -7.66
CA GLY A 163 9.42 0.97 -7.58
C GLY A 163 9.71 -0.33 -6.82
N ASP A 164 10.85 -0.96 -7.11
CA ASP A 164 11.27 -2.23 -6.52
C ASP A 164 12.69 -2.12 -5.90
N GLY A 165 13.35 -3.25 -5.64
CA GLY A 165 14.72 -3.30 -5.12
C GLY A 165 15.79 -2.79 -6.12
N PHE A 166 15.45 -2.74 -7.41
CA PHE A 166 16.31 -2.29 -8.51
C PHE A 166 15.98 -0.85 -8.95
N HIS A 167 14.72 -0.42 -8.85
CA HIS A 167 14.23 0.90 -9.23
C HIS A 167 13.59 1.64 -8.05
N ALA A 168 14.23 2.72 -7.61
CA ALA A 168 13.74 3.53 -6.49
C ALA A 168 12.46 4.33 -6.82
N THR A 169 12.17 4.55 -8.11
CA THR A 169 11.05 5.37 -8.58
C THR A 169 10.00 4.53 -9.29
N PRO A 170 8.75 5.00 -9.36
CA PRO A 170 7.70 4.31 -10.09
C PRO A 170 8.04 4.08 -11.57
N SER A 171 7.73 2.90 -12.09
CA SER A 171 8.02 2.44 -13.46
C SER A 171 6.89 1.59 -14.02
#